data_AF-A0A943CSC4-F1
#
_entry.id   AF-A0A943CSC4-F1
#
_cell.length_a   1.000
_cell.length_b   1.000
_cell.length_c   1.000
_cell.angle_alpha   90.00
_cell.angle_beta   90.00
_cell.angle_gamma   90.00
#
_symmetry.space_group_name_H-M   'P 1'
#
loop_
_entity.id
_entity.type
_entity.pdbx_description
1 polymer ?
#
loop_
_entity_poly.entity_id
_entity_poly.type
_entity_poly.pdbx_seq_one_letter_code
_entity_poly.pdbx_strand_id
1 'polypeptide(L)'
;MNYLLEIQNCKLLGSGAEGSVYLTPEGFALKTFKNAKAAKSEEEILRKTLDSPFFPNPILRVSNILVREYVGGENLFEYISKHGLPYNLSIEIIDLIEDLKRLKFKRINIRNAHIFINSKGKIMVIDPRKPYTKVTPYPKDIIKILVKLHLFDKFLKDVLEYKPDLLPYWTAAYNYLASPRKRRIYRYG
;
A
#
# COMPACT_ATOMS: atom_id res chain seq x y z
N MET A 1 -26.46 12.91 -20.04
CA MET A 1 -26.19 11.46 -20.01
C MET A 1 -26.37 11.01 -18.56
N ASN A 2 -27.42 10.25 -18.25
CA ASN A 2 -27.69 9.76 -16.90
C ASN A 2 -26.94 8.42 -16.72
N TYR A 3 -25.86 8.43 -15.96
CA TYR A 3 -25.20 7.21 -15.54
C TYR A 3 -25.86 6.70 -14.26
N LEU A 4 -26.60 5.60 -14.36
CA LEU A 4 -27.14 4.87 -13.22
C LEU A 4 -26.21 3.70 -12.91
N LEU A 5 -25.63 3.69 -11.70
CA LEU A 5 -24.82 2.58 -11.21
C LEU A 5 -25.57 1.86 -10.10
N GLU A 6 -25.94 0.62 -10.36
CA GLU A 6 -26.61 -0.23 -9.38
C GLU A 6 -25.61 -1.19 -8.73
N ILE A 7 -25.56 -1.18 -7.40
CA ILE A 7 -24.64 -2.05 -6.62
C ILE A 7 -24.88 -3.54 -6.94
N GLN A 8 -26.11 -3.92 -7.30
CA GLN A 8 -26.50 -5.29 -7.66
C GLN A 8 -25.70 -5.84 -8.84
N ASN A 9 -25.29 -4.96 -9.76
CA ASN A 9 -24.51 -5.29 -10.94
C ASN A 9 -23.00 -5.28 -10.67
N CYS A 10 -22.59 -4.93 -9.44
CA CYS A 10 -21.18 -4.85 -9.06
C CYS A 10 -20.73 -6.13 -8.35
N LYS A 11 -19.52 -6.60 -8.65
CA LYS A 11 -18.92 -7.76 -7.98
C LYS A 11 -18.32 -7.31 -6.65
N LEU A 12 -18.74 -7.91 -5.52
CA LEU A 12 -18.11 -7.67 -4.23
C LEU A 12 -16.64 -8.14 -4.25
N LEU A 13 -15.71 -7.23 -3.99
CA LEU A 13 -14.27 -7.50 -3.87
C LEU A 13 -13.85 -7.76 -2.43
N GLY A 14 -14.50 -7.10 -1.47
CA GLY A 14 -14.21 -7.27 -0.06
C GLY A 14 -15.10 -6.40 0.81
N SER A 15 -15.24 -6.79 2.08
CA SER A 15 -15.97 -6.03 3.08
C SER A 15 -15.23 -6.07 4.41
N GLY A 16 -15.31 -4.98 5.18
CA GLY A 16 -14.62 -4.88 6.45
C GLY A 16 -15.04 -3.68 7.29
N ALA A 17 -14.21 -3.34 8.26
CA ALA A 17 -14.54 -2.34 9.28
C ALA A 17 -14.84 -0.93 8.72
N GLU A 18 -14.26 -0.57 7.58
CA GLU A 18 -14.39 0.76 6.95
C GLU A 18 -15.52 0.81 5.91
N GLY A 19 -16.02 -0.36 5.48
CA GLY A 19 -17.09 -0.49 4.49
C GLY A 19 -16.82 -1.63 3.49
N SER A 20 -17.43 -1.54 2.31
CA SER A 20 -17.35 -2.57 1.27
C SER A 20 -16.78 -2.01 -0.02
N VAL A 21 -16.06 -2.85 -0.77
CA VAL A 21 -15.47 -2.52 -2.07
C VAL A 21 -16.07 -3.44 -3.10
N TYR A 22 -16.50 -2.86 -4.22
CA TYR A 22 -17.12 -3.53 -5.34
C TYR A 22 -16.37 -3.18 -6.64
N LEU A 23 -16.36 -4.09 -7.60
CA LEU A 23 -15.92 -3.87 -8.97
C LEU A 23 -17.15 -3.56 -9.82
N THR A 24 -17.16 -2.39 -10.46
CA THR A 24 -18.25 -2.01 -11.38
C THR A 24 -18.09 -2.72 -12.73
N PRO A 25 -19.18 -2.87 -13.51
CA PRO A 25 -19.11 -3.43 -14.86
C PRO A 25 -18.12 -2.72 -15.79
N GLU A 26 -17.90 -1.42 -15.55
CA GLU A 26 -16.98 -0.56 -16.31
C GLU A 26 -15.51 -0.70 -15.85
N GLY A 27 -15.23 -1.54 -14.86
CA GLY A 27 -13.87 -1.85 -14.40
C GLY A 27 -13.33 -0.89 -13.34
N PHE A 28 -14.18 -0.09 -12.68
CA PHE A 28 -13.77 0.78 -11.57
C PHE A 28 -14.00 0.11 -10.21
N ALA A 29 -13.23 0.52 -9.21
CA ALA A 29 -13.49 0.13 -7.83
C ALA A 29 -14.42 1.17 -7.17
N LEU A 30 -15.60 0.72 -6.78
CA LEU A 30 -16.54 1.48 -5.96
C LEU A 30 -16.40 1.05 -4.50
N LYS A 31 -16.03 1.99 -3.64
CA LYS A 31 -15.94 1.78 -2.19
C LYS A 31 -17.05 2.54 -1.47
N THR A 32 -17.89 1.82 -0.76
CA THR A 32 -18.86 2.39 0.18
C THR A 32 -18.21 2.48 1.55
N PHE A 33 -18.40 3.61 2.23
CA PHE A 33 -17.88 3.87 3.57
C PHE A 33 -19.02 3.97 4.57
N LYS A 34 -18.74 3.68 5.85
CA LYS A 34 -19.73 3.87 6.93
C LYS A 34 -20.14 5.33 7.14
N ASN A 35 -19.30 6.29 6.76
CA ASN A 35 -19.59 7.72 6.86
C ASN A 35 -18.84 8.53 5.80
N ALA A 36 -19.38 9.71 5.47
CA ALA A 36 -18.83 10.60 4.46
C ALA A 36 -17.43 11.16 4.82
N LYS A 37 -17.11 11.28 6.12
CA LYS A 37 -15.80 11.76 6.58
C LYS A 37 -14.68 10.78 6.23
N ALA A 38 -14.93 9.47 6.34
CA ALA A 38 -13.99 8.44 5.94
C ALA A 38 -13.74 8.46 4.43
N ALA A 39 -14.81 8.57 3.62
CA ALA A 39 -14.69 8.71 2.17
C ALA A 39 -13.89 9.96 1.77
N LYS A 40 -14.16 11.10 2.40
CA LYS A 40 -13.44 12.35 2.17
C LYS A 40 -11.96 12.23 2.55
N SER A 41 -11.66 11.64 3.71
CA SER A 41 -10.28 11.43 4.13
C SER A 41 -9.50 10.54 3.17
N GLU A 42 -10.14 9.54 2.56
CA GLU A 42 -9.47 8.67 1.59
C GLU A 42 -9.29 9.36 0.23
N GLU A 43 -10.28 10.09 -0.25
CA GLU A 43 -10.17 10.94 -1.44
C GLU A 43 -9.01 11.94 -1.29
N GLU A 44 -8.90 12.63 -0.16
CA GLU A 44 -7.82 13.60 0.10
C GLU A 44 -6.43 12.97 0.03
N ILE A 45 -6.29 11.71 0.44
CA ILE A 45 -5.02 10.99 0.30
C ILE A 45 -4.75 10.74 -1.18
N LEU A 46 -5.70 10.14 -1.91
CA LEU A 46 -5.50 9.81 -3.32
C LEU A 46 -5.22 11.07 -4.17
N ARG A 47 -5.87 12.19 -3.85
CA ARG A 47 -5.59 13.49 -4.47
C ARG A 47 -4.17 14.00 -4.21
N LYS A 48 -3.59 13.69 -3.06
CA LYS A 48 -2.20 14.03 -2.72
C LYS A 48 -1.17 13.09 -3.34
N THR A 49 -1.62 11.96 -3.89
CA THR A 49 -0.75 10.95 -4.50
C THR A 49 -0.99 10.79 -6.00
N LEU A 50 -1.64 11.77 -6.66
CA LEU A 50 -1.94 11.73 -8.10
C LEU A 50 -0.70 11.64 -8.99
N ASP A 51 0.43 12.17 -8.51
CA ASP A 51 1.71 12.14 -9.20
C ASP A 51 2.54 10.89 -8.87
N SER A 52 2.01 9.99 -8.04
CA SER A 52 2.68 8.75 -7.66
C SER A 52 2.18 7.58 -8.52
N PRO A 53 3.08 6.73 -9.03
CA PRO A 53 2.70 5.53 -9.78
C PRO A 53 2.15 4.42 -8.87
N PHE A 54 2.26 4.57 -7.54
CA PHE A 54 1.94 3.52 -6.58
C PHE A 54 0.50 3.59 -6.04
N PHE A 55 -0.31 4.56 -6.46
CA PHE A 55 -1.68 4.73 -5.96
C PHE A 55 -2.68 4.85 -7.11
N PRO A 56 -3.91 4.34 -6.94
CA PRO A 56 -4.96 4.49 -7.94
C PRO A 56 -5.49 5.93 -7.98
N ASN A 57 -5.88 6.39 -9.16
CA ASN A 57 -6.51 7.69 -9.30
C ASN A 57 -7.96 7.69 -8.78
N PRO A 58 -8.37 8.71 -8.00
CA PRO A 58 -9.75 8.92 -7.64
C PRO A 58 -10.53 9.46 -8.84
N ILE A 59 -11.70 8.88 -9.13
CA ILE A 59 -12.59 9.32 -10.21
C ILE A 59 -13.65 10.28 -9.67
N LEU A 60 -14.39 9.86 -8.64
CA LEU A 60 -15.50 10.62 -8.08
C LEU A 60 -15.77 10.24 -6.63
N ARG A 61 -16.12 11.21 -5.79
CA ARG A 61 -16.71 10.96 -4.47
C ARG A 61 -18.14 11.52 -4.41
N VAL A 62 -19.09 10.70 -3.99
CA VAL A 62 -20.47 11.10 -3.70
C VAL A 62 -20.81 10.70 -2.28
N SER A 63 -20.99 11.68 -1.39
CA SER A 63 -21.24 11.42 0.04
C SER A 63 -20.19 10.47 0.65
N ASN A 64 -20.61 9.26 1.04
CA ASN A 64 -19.82 8.17 1.61
C ASN A 64 -19.40 7.12 0.59
N ILE A 65 -19.43 7.43 -0.71
CA ILE A 65 -19.00 6.56 -1.81
C ILE A 65 -17.80 7.18 -2.51
N LEU A 66 -16.77 6.39 -2.77
CA LEU A 66 -15.61 6.77 -3.60
C LEU A 66 -15.48 5.79 -4.75
N VAL A 67 -15.40 6.31 -5.96
CA VAL A 67 -15.06 5.58 -7.19
C VAL A 67 -13.61 5.93 -7.54
N ARG A 68 -12.80 4.91 -7.79
CA ARG A 68 -11.38 5.03 -8.18
C ARG A 68 -11.00 3.96 -9.19
N GLU A 69 -9.82 4.07 -9.77
CA GLU A 69 -9.22 3.00 -10.56
C GLU A 69 -9.20 1.68 -9.77
N TYR A 70 -9.50 0.58 -10.47
CA TYR A 70 -9.41 -0.75 -9.89
C TYR A 70 -7.95 -1.18 -9.75
N VAL A 71 -7.63 -1.80 -8.61
CA VAL A 71 -6.33 -2.40 -8.35
C VAL A 71 -6.56 -3.89 -8.20
N GLY A 72 -6.09 -4.64 -9.19
CA GLY A 72 -6.09 -6.11 -9.18
C GLY A 72 -4.72 -6.68 -8.82
N GLY A 73 -4.65 -8.00 -8.78
CA GLY A 73 -3.42 -8.73 -8.47
C GLY A 73 -3.44 -9.39 -7.09
N GLU A 74 -2.28 -9.92 -6.71
CA GLU A 74 -2.09 -10.64 -5.45
C GLU A 74 -1.49 -9.72 -4.40
N ASN A 75 -1.73 -10.00 -3.12
CA ASN A 75 -1.04 -9.22 -2.09
C ASN A 75 0.46 -9.58 -2.04
N LEU A 76 1.28 -8.67 -1.52
CA LEU A 76 2.75 -8.79 -1.49
C LEU A 76 3.26 -10.16 -1.00
N PHE A 77 2.70 -10.67 0.10
CA PHE A 77 3.08 -11.97 0.65
C PHE A 77 2.73 -13.13 -0.30
N GLU A 78 1.52 -13.15 -0.85
CA GLU A 78 1.08 -14.21 -1.78
C GLU A 78 1.96 -14.25 -3.02
N TYR A 79 2.20 -13.10 -3.64
CA TYR A 79 3.02 -13.00 -4.84
C TYR A 79 4.44 -13.50 -4.58
N ILE A 80 5.11 -12.99 -3.53
CA ILE A 80 6.50 -13.39 -3.22
C ILE A 80 6.56 -14.87 -2.84
N SER A 81 5.55 -15.40 -2.16
CA SER A 81 5.52 -16.83 -1.81
C SER A 81 5.44 -17.74 -3.04
N LYS A 82 4.79 -17.29 -4.12
CA LYS A 82 4.64 -18.06 -5.37
C LYS A 82 5.79 -17.85 -6.35
N HIS A 83 6.28 -16.62 -6.45
CA HIS A 83 7.19 -16.20 -7.52
C HIS A 83 8.60 -15.85 -7.03
N GLY A 84 8.84 -15.89 -5.71
CA GLY A 84 10.06 -15.39 -5.10
C GLY A 84 10.15 -13.86 -5.18
N LEU A 85 11.37 -13.34 -5.05
CA LEU A 85 11.64 -11.90 -5.12
C LEU A 85 12.52 -11.59 -6.33
N PRO A 86 11.93 -11.41 -7.53
CA PRO A 86 12.69 -11.00 -8.70
C PRO A 86 13.26 -9.58 -8.50
N TYR A 87 14.37 -9.27 -9.17
CA TYR A 87 15.10 -8.01 -8.98
C TYR A 87 14.22 -6.77 -9.22
N ASN A 88 13.37 -6.79 -10.25
CA ASN A 88 12.41 -5.72 -10.53
C ASN A 88 11.42 -5.47 -9.38
N LEU A 89 10.99 -6.52 -8.67
CA LEU A 89 10.11 -6.35 -7.52
C LEU A 89 10.84 -5.74 -6.32
N SER A 90 12.12 -6.05 -6.13
CA SER A 90 12.95 -5.37 -5.12
C SER A 90 13.06 -3.88 -5.41
N ILE A 91 13.27 -3.49 -6.67
CA ILE A 91 13.28 -2.09 -7.11
C ILE A 91 11.94 -1.42 -6.80
N GLU A 92 10.81 -2.04 -7.18
CA GLU A 92 9.46 -1.50 -6.90
C GLU A 92 9.23 -1.29 -5.40
N ILE A 93 9.69 -2.22 -4.54
CA ILE A 93 9.62 -2.07 -3.09
C ILE A 93 10.46 -0.88 -2.63
N ILE A 94 11.68 -0.72 -3.14
CA ILE A 94 12.57 0.38 -2.77
C ILE A 94 11.93 1.72 -3.16
N ASP A 95 11.50 1.84 -4.41
CA ASP A 95 10.92 3.08 -4.95
C ASP A 95 9.58 3.42 -4.30
N LEU A 96 8.76 2.42 -3.94
CA LEU A 96 7.57 2.67 -3.12
C LEU A 96 7.94 3.40 -1.83
N ILE A 97 8.94 2.91 -1.10
CA ILE A 97 9.30 3.47 0.21
C ILE A 97 9.90 4.87 0.07
N GLU A 98 10.69 5.12 -0.96
CA GLU A 98 11.17 6.46 -1.28
C GLU A 98 10.03 7.40 -1.65
N ASP A 99 9.07 6.93 -2.43
CA ASP A 99 7.90 7.70 -2.83
C ASP A 99 7.02 8.07 -1.63
N LEU A 100 6.80 7.15 -0.69
CA LEU A 100 6.11 7.46 0.57
C LEU A 100 6.81 8.58 1.35
N LYS A 101 8.15 8.59 1.38
CA LYS A 101 8.95 9.65 2.03
C LYS A 101 8.82 10.97 1.27
N ARG A 102 8.90 10.94 -0.07
CA ARG A 102 8.72 12.11 -0.96
C ARG A 102 7.34 12.76 -0.75
N LEU A 103 6.30 11.94 -0.63
CA LEU A 103 4.92 12.33 -0.31
C LEU A 103 4.73 12.78 1.16
N LYS A 104 5.80 12.82 1.96
CA LYS A 104 5.80 13.22 3.38
C LYS A 104 4.88 12.35 4.25
N PHE A 105 4.72 11.07 3.92
CA PHE A 105 4.00 10.14 4.78
C PHE A 105 4.79 9.96 6.08
N LYS A 106 4.14 10.18 7.22
CA LYS A 106 4.70 9.85 8.54
C LYS A 106 4.63 8.35 8.80
N ARG A 107 3.66 7.67 8.17
CA ARG A 107 3.45 6.23 8.29
C ARG A 107 4.05 5.50 7.07
N ILE A 108 5.33 5.15 7.15
CA ILE A 108 5.98 4.33 6.10
C ILE A 108 5.47 2.87 6.11
N ASN A 109 4.97 2.36 7.24
CA ASN A 109 4.46 0.99 7.29
C ASN A 109 3.06 0.86 6.67
N ILE A 110 3.02 0.29 5.47
CA ILE A 110 1.82 -0.19 4.79
C ILE A 110 1.65 -1.68 5.09
N ARG A 111 0.41 -2.12 5.34
CA ARG A 111 0.14 -3.53 5.66
C ARG A 111 0.11 -4.38 4.40
N ASN A 112 0.46 -5.65 4.51
CA ASN A 112 0.38 -6.63 3.41
C ASN A 112 -0.94 -6.56 2.62
N ALA A 113 -2.07 -6.54 3.32
CA ALA A 113 -3.41 -6.51 2.73
C ALA A 113 -3.74 -5.27 1.88
N HIS A 114 -2.82 -4.29 1.84
CA HIS A 114 -2.95 -3.02 1.14
C HIS A 114 -1.89 -2.82 0.07
N ILE A 115 -1.02 -3.81 -0.15
CA ILE A 115 0.03 -3.79 -1.17
C ILE A 115 -0.29 -4.91 -2.15
N PHE A 116 -0.61 -4.54 -3.38
CA PHE A 116 -0.97 -5.47 -4.45
C PHE A 116 0.08 -5.44 -5.55
N ILE A 117 0.32 -6.60 -6.15
CA ILE A 117 1.23 -6.79 -7.27
C ILE A 117 0.43 -7.34 -8.44
N ASN A 118 0.48 -6.63 -9.56
CA ASN A 118 -0.15 -7.08 -10.79
C ASN A 118 0.74 -8.09 -11.55
N SER A 119 0.22 -8.68 -12.63
CA SER A 119 0.94 -9.68 -13.44
C SER A 119 2.24 -9.16 -14.09
N LYS A 120 2.47 -7.84 -14.10
CA LYS A 120 3.71 -7.22 -14.60
C LYS A 120 4.72 -6.95 -13.48
N GLY A 121 4.44 -7.38 -12.25
CA GLY A 121 5.30 -7.14 -11.08
C GLY A 121 5.25 -5.71 -10.55
N LYS A 122 4.24 -4.90 -10.95
CA LYS A 122 4.09 -3.51 -10.49
C LYS A 122 3.31 -3.44 -9.20
N ILE A 123 3.80 -2.63 -8.26
CA ILE A 123 3.17 -2.44 -6.96
C ILE A 123 2.11 -1.34 -7.03
N MET A 124 0.95 -1.61 -6.46
CA MET A 124 -0.05 -0.59 -6.14
C MET A 124 -0.50 -0.70 -4.68
N VAL A 125 -0.72 0.44 -4.06
CA VAL A 125 -1.17 0.59 -2.69
C VAL A 125 -2.60 1.11 -2.67
N ILE A 126 -3.45 0.43 -1.90
CA ILE A 126 -4.81 0.88 -1.62
C ILE A 126 -4.98 1.18 -0.13
N ASP A 127 -6.01 1.96 0.22
CA ASP A 127 -6.42 2.20 1.60
C ASP A 127 -5.26 2.53 2.60
N PRO A 128 -4.31 3.43 2.28
CA PRO A 128 -3.25 3.78 3.23
C PRO A 128 -3.86 4.47 4.46
N ARG A 129 -3.80 3.81 5.61
CA ARG A 129 -4.47 4.29 6.84
C ARG A 129 -3.63 5.27 7.64
N LYS A 130 -4.18 6.46 7.90
CA LYS A 130 -3.55 7.50 8.75
C LYS A 130 -2.11 7.85 8.29
N PRO A 131 -1.86 8.08 6.99
CA PRO A 131 -0.50 8.21 6.45
C PRO A 131 0.25 9.44 6.98
N TYR A 132 -0.47 10.53 7.27
CA TYR A 132 0.11 11.80 7.71
C TYR A 132 0.08 12.04 9.23
N THR A 133 -0.55 11.15 10.00
CA THR A 133 -0.73 11.32 11.46
C THR A 133 -0.01 10.27 12.28
N LYS A 134 -0.04 9.01 11.85
CA LYS A 134 0.66 7.93 12.56
C LYS A 134 2.12 7.90 12.16
N VAL A 135 3.04 7.87 13.13
CA VAL A 135 4.47 7.80 12.84
C VAL A 135 4.92 6.33 12.81
N THR A 136 5.48 5.90 11.68
CA THR A 136 6.25 4.66 11.59
C THR A 136 7.40 4.89 10.62
N PRO A 137 8.65 4.95 11.08
CA PRO A 137 9.78 5.33 10.22
C PRO A 137 10.18 4.25 9.20
N TYR A 138 9.69 3.01 9.36
CA TYR A 138 10.15 1.84 8.60
C TYR A 138 8.99 0.97 8.10
N PRO A 139 9.15 0.27 6.96
CA PRO A 139 8.15 -0.64 6.37
C PRO A 139 8.19 -2.03 7.02
N LYS A 140 7.79 -2.09 8.29
CA LYS A 140 7.87 -3.29 9.14
C LYS A 140 7.19 -4.52 8.54
N ASP A 141 6.03 -4.37 7.92
CA ASP A 141 5.27 -5.49 7.36
C ASP A 141 5.98 -6.08 6.14
N ILE A 142 6.56 -5.24 5.27
CA ILE A 142 7.40 -5.68 4.14
C ILE A 142 8.61 -6.45 4.65
N ILE A 143 9.35 -5.87 5.61
CA ILE A 143 10.54 -6.52 6.17
C ILE A 143 10.17 -7.84 6.84
N LYS A 144 9.05 -7.89 7.56
CA LYS A 144 8.56 -9.12 8.18
C LYS A 144 8.26 -10.20 7.13
N ILE A 145 7.68 -9.84 5.98
CA ILE A 145 7.44 -10.76 4.86
C ILE A 145 8.77 -11.30 4.34
N LEU A 146 9.71 -10.42 4.02
CA LEU A 146 11.02 -10.80 3.47
C LEU A 146 11.81 -11.70 4.41
N VAL A 147 11.82 -11.39 5.71
CA VAL A 147 12.48 -12.22 6.73
C VAL A 147 11.77 -13.57 6.88
N LYS A 148 10.44 -13.59 6.93
CA LYS A 148 9.65 -14.83 7.04
C LYS A 148 9.91 -15.77 5.85
N LEU A 149 10.16 -15.23 4.66
CA LEU A 149 10.41 -15.98 3.44
C LEU A 149 11.92 -16.23 3.19
N HIS A 150 12.81 -15.87 4.13
CA HIS A 150 14.26 -16.00 3.98
C HIS A 150 14.86 -15.23 2.78
N LEU A 151 14.22 -14.12 2.38
CA LEU A 151 14.59 -13.31 1.21
C LEU A 151 15.23 -11.97 1.57
N PHE A 152 15.40 -11.65 2.86
CA PHE A 152 15.91 -10.35 3.28
C PHE A 152 17.37 -10.12 2.85
N ASP A 153 18.24 -11.13 2.95
CA ASP A 153 19.64 -10.99 2.51
C ASP A 153 19.73 -10.79 0.99
N LYS A 154 18.88 -11.49 0.23
CA LYS A 154 18.74 -11.29 -1.22
C LYS A 154 18.30 -9.86 -1.53
N PHE A 155 17.30 -9.36 -0.81
CA PHE A 155 16.83 -7.98 -0.95
C PHE A 155 17.92 -6.95 -0.64
N LEU A 156 18.75 -7.15 0.40
CA LEU A 156 19.86 -6.24 0.70
C LEU A 156 20.92 -6.21 -0.40
N LYS A 157 21.17 -7.34 -1.08
CA LYS A 157 22.02 -7.37 -2.28
C LYS A 157 21.42 -6.53 -3.40
N ASP A 158 20.11 -6.63 -3.64
CA ASP A 158 19.45 -5.80 -4.64
C ASP A 158 19.49 -4.31 -4.28
N VAL A 159 19.37 -3.96 -2.99
CA VAL A 159 19.53 -2.57 -2.50
C VAL A 159 20.93 -2.06 -2.82
N LEU A 160 21.96 -2.84 -2.53
CA LEU A 160 23.36 -2.49 -2.83
C LEU A 160 23.60 -2.25 -4.33
N GLU A 161 22.93 -3.02 -5.18
CA GLU A 161 23.05 -2.89 -6.63
C GLU A 161 22.27 -1.68 -7.17
N TYR A 162 21.05 -1.43 -6.67
CA TYR A 162 20.18 -0.38 -7.20
C TYR A 162 20.44 1.01 -6.58
N LYS A 163 20.46 1.10 -5.24
CA LYS A 163 20.59 2.34 -4.45
C LYS A 163 21.36 2.05 -3.15
N PRO A 164 22.69 1.91 -3.22
CA PRO A 164 23.51 1.46 -2.08
C PRO A 164 23.47 2.39 -0.87
N ASP A 165 23.21 3.67 -1.09
CA ASP A 165 23.03 4.69 -0.04
C ASP A 165 21.84 4.39 0.89
N LEU A 166 20.87 3.58 0.45
CA LEU A 166 19.74 3.13 1.25
C LEU A 166 20.05 1.93 2.14
N LEU A 167 21.20 1.26 2.00
CA LEU A 167 21.55 0.09 2.79
C LEU A 167 21.49 0.35 4.32
N PRO A 168 22.01 1.47 4.85
CA PRO A 168 21.87 1.79 6.28
C PRO A 168 20.42 1.90 6.73
N TYR A 169 19.53 2.47 5.89
CA TYR A 169 18.11 2.60 6.19
C TYR A 169 17.44 1.24 6.34
N TRP A 170 17.66 0.33 5.39
CA TRP A 170 17.07 -1.01 5.41
C TRP A 170 17.62 -1.89 6.53
N THR A 171 18.92 -1.77 6.82
CA THR A 171 19.55 -2.44 7.97
C THR A 171 18.96 -1.93 9.29
N ALA A 172 18.81 -0.60 9.44
CA ALA A 172 18.17 -0.01 10.62
C ALA A 172 16.70 -0.46 10.77
N ALA A 173 16.00 -0.61 9.65
CA ALA A 173 14.62 -1.07 9.62
C ALA A 173 14.48 -2.53 10.09
N TYR A 174 15.40 -3.41 9.72
CA TYR A 174 15.49 -4.78 10.26
C TYR A 174 15.76 -4.77 11.76
N ASN A 175 16.73 -3.99 12.23
CA ASN A 175 17.05 -3.87 13.66
C ASN A 175 15.86 -3.32 14.48
N TYR A 176 15.10 -2.40 13.90
CA TYR A 176 13.86 -1.90 14.47
C TYR A 176 12.81 -3.03 14.63
N LEU A 177 12.74 -3.94 13.66
CA LEU A 177 11.91 -5.14 13.77
C LEU A 177 12.47 -6.05 14.88
N ALA A 178 13.76 -6.37 14.89
CA ALA A 178 14.34 -7.31 15.85
C ALA A 178 14.29 -6.85 17.33
N SER A 179 14.14 -5.54 17.60
CA SER A 179 14.19 -4.97 18.96
C SER A 179 12.82 -4.51 19.50
N PRO A 180 12.13 -5.27 20.39
CA PRO A 180 10.81 -4.89 20.91
C PRO A 180 10.79 -3.56 21.68
N ARG A 181 11.88 -3.22 22.39
CA ARG A 181 11.99 -1.97 23.19
C ARG A 181 11.91 -0.70 22.34
N LYS A 182 12.59 -0.66 21.19
CA LYS A 182 12.54 0.48 20.24
C LYS A 182 11.15 0.68 19.65
N ARG A 183 10.34 -0.38 19.51
CA ARG A 183 8.97 -0.28 18.98
C ARG A 183 8.00 0.50 19.88
N ARG A 184 8.25 0.52 21.19
CA ARG A 184 7.38 1.18 22.19
C ARG A 184 7.53 2.70 22.15
N ILE A 185 8.77 3.20 22.00
CA ILE A 185 9.08 4.64 22.01
C ILE A 185 8.36 5.38 20.86
N TYR A 186 8.46 4.88 19.63
CA TYR A 186 7.81 5.49 18.46
C TYR A 186 6.29 5.24 18.36
N ARG A 187 5.68 4.49 19.30
CA ARG A 187 4.22 4.32 19.35
C ARG A 187 3.53 5.41 20.19
N TYR A 188 4.27 6.11 21.04
CA TYR A 188 3.75 7.09 22.01
C TYR A 188 4.47 8.44 21.97
N GLY A 189 5.42 8.62 21.04
CA GLY A 189 6.05 9.91 20.74
C GLY A 189 5.53 10.52 19.44
#